data_AF-A0A7V4JQY0-F1
#
_entry.id   AF-A0A7V4JQY0-F1
#
_cell.length_a   1.000
_cell.length_b   1.000
_cell.length_c   1.000
_cell.angle_alpha   90.00
_cell.angle_beta   90.00
_cell.angle_gamma   90.00
#
_symmetry.space_group_name_H-M   'P 1'
#
loop_
_entity.id
_entity.type
_entity.pdbx_description
1 polymer ?
#
loop_
_entity_poly.entity_id
_entity_poly.type
_entity_poly.pdbx_seq_one_letter_code
_entity_poly.pdbx_strand_id
1 'polypeptide(L)'
;MKGRICLTGDSLEAKLLRDSLSERGLEVLFFKKSEFDFQKVPSSIDIMVYELSYEETKNPSLVDSFFKLGLKSIVFLAERA
;
A
#
# COMPACT_ATOMS: atom_id res chain seq x y z
N MET A 1 13.19 9.73 -8.16
CA MET A 1 12.36 8.96 -7.21
C MET A 1 13.00 9.15 -5.84
N LYS A 2 12.23 9.56 -4.82
CA LYS A 2 12.77 9.80 -3.47
C LYS A 2 12.63 8.57 -2.56
N GLY A 3 12.00 7.51 -3.05
CA GLY A 3 11.84 6.25 -2.33
C GLY A 3 10.74 6.32 -1.27
N ARG A 4 9.74 7.19 -1.45
CA ARG A 4 8.60 7.31 -0.54
C ARG A 4 7.57 6.23 -0.84
N ILE A 5 7.35 5.35 0.13
CA ILE A 5 6.48 4.19 -0.02
C ILE A 5 5.29 4.35 0.91
N CYS A 6 4.08 4.21 0.38
CA CYS A 6 2.88 4.03 1.18
C CYS A 6 2.60 2.53 1.28
N LEU A 7 2.53 1.97 2.49
CA LEU A 7 2.26 0.55 2.70
C LEU A 7 0.98 0.41 3.53
N THR A 8 0.01 -0.36 3.02
CA THR A 8 -1.19 -0.74 3.75
C THR A 8 -1.25 -2.24 3.96
N GLY A 9 -1.54 -2.66 5.20
CA GLY A 9 -1.78 -4.06 5.55
C GLY A 9 -1.82 -4.27 7.06
N ASP A 10 -2.42 -5.37 7.48
CA ASP A 10 -2.52 -5.79 8.88
C ASP A 10 -1.71 -7.05 9.19
N SER A 11 -1.30 -7.79 8.15
CA SER A 11 -0.55 -9.04 8.27
C SER A 11 0.83 -8.87 8.92
N LEU A 12 1.44 -10.01 9.26
CA LEU A 12 2.83 -10.03 9.70
C LEU A 12 3.76 -9.67 8.54
N GLU A 13 3.47 -10.14 7.34
CA GLU A 13 4.21 -9.93 6.11
C GLU A 13 4.31 -8.44 5.77
N ALA A 14 3.20 -7.70 5.89
CA ALA A 14 3.15 -6.25 5.69
C ALA A 14 4.07 -5.50 6.68
N LYS A 15 4.08 -5.94 7.95
CA LYS A 15 4.92 -5.34 9.00
C LYS A 15 6.39 -5.66 8.78
N LEU A 16 6.72 -6.90 8.43
CA LEU A 16 8.09 -7.31 8.10
C LEU A 16 8.62 -6.56 6.87
N LEU A 17 7.77 -6.35 5.86
CA LEU A 17 8.14 -5.56 4.69
C LEU A 17 8.41 -4.10 5.06
N ARG A 18 7.53 -3.49 5.87
CA ARG A 18 7.75 -2.12 6.38
C ARG A 18 9.10 -2.02 7.09
N ASP A 19 9.41 -2.97 7.98
CA ASP A 19 10.65 -2.96 8.76
C ASP A 19 11.87 -3.09 7.84
N SER A 20 11.85 -4.05 6.92
CA SER A 20 12.95 -4.26 5.96
C SER A 20 13.19 -3.05 5.04
N LEU A 21 12.13 -2.37 4.60
CA LEU A 21 12.24 -1.15 3.79
C LEU A 21 12.81 0.02 4.61
N SER A 22 12.36 0.15 5.87
CA SER A 22 12.82 1.21 6.78
C SER A 22 14.29 1.02 7.16
N GLU A 23 14.73 -0.21 7.42
CA GLU A 23 16.14 -0.56 7.68
C GLU A 23 17.07 -0.20 6.51
N ARG A 24 16.55 -0.17 5.28
CA ARG A 24 17.28 0.26 4.08
C ARG A 24 17.26 1.79 3.89
N GLY A 25 16.70 2.54 4.84
CA GLY A 25 16.64 4.00 4.81
C GLY A 25 15.54 4.57 3.92
N LEU A 26 14.53 3.78 3.56
CA LEU A 26 13.39 4.27 2.78
C LEU A 26 12.34 4.91 3.70
N GLU A 27 11.70 5.97 3.20
CA GLU A 27 10.61 6.65 3.92
C GLU A 27 9.31 5.86 3.70
N VAL A 28 8.86 5.13 4.74
CA VAL A 28 7.66 4.30 4.68
C VAL A 28 6.53 4.92 5.50
N LEU A 29 5.46 5.32 4.82
CA LEU A 29 4.19 5.67 5.43
C LEU A 29 3.34 4.40 5.55
N PHE A 30 3.09 3.96 6.77
CA PHE A 30 2.37 2.70 7.04
C PHE A 30 0.96 2.96 7.59
N PHE A 31 -0.03 2.27 7.03
CA PHE A 31 -1.41 2.29 7.51
C PHE A 31 -1.93 0.87 7.74
N LYS A 32 -2.56 0.65 8.90
CA LYS A 32 -3.46 -0.50 9.08
C LYS A 32 -4.65 -0.38 8.15
N LYS A 33 -5.24 -1.50 7.73
CA LYS A 33 -6.41 -1.47 6.82
C LYS A 33 -7.58 -0.70 7.41
N SER A 34 -7.84 -0.88 8.71
CA SER A 34 -8.92 -0.19 9.43
C SER A 34 -8.76 1.33 9.49
N GLU A 35 -7.54 1.84 9.34
CA GLU A 35 -7.20 3.26 9.45
C GLU A 35 -6.98 3.91 8.08
N PHE A 36 -6.87 3.07 7.04
CA PHE A 36 -6.52 3.46 5.69
C PHE A 36 -7.64 4.26 5.05
N ASP A 37 -7.25 5.39 4.47
CA ASP A 37 -8.11 6.25 3.68
C ASP A 37 -7.28 6.78 2.52
N PHE A 38 -7.79 6.62 1.31
CA PHE A 38 -7.17 7.11 0.09
C PHE A 38 -6.86 8.61 0.14
N GLN A 39 -7.68 9.41 0.82
CA GLN A 39 -7.46 10.86 0.95
C GLN A 39 -6.26 11.20 1.85
N LYS A 40 -5.81 10.27 2.70
CA LYS A 40 -4.63 10.45 3.56
C LYS A 40 -3.32 10.13 2.86
N VAL A 41 -3.36 9.58 1.64
CA VAL A 41 -2.17 9.24 0.87
C VAL A 41 -1.59 10.51 0.24
N PRO A 42 -0.36 10.93 0.61
CA PRO A 42 0.23 12.13 0.05
C PRO A 42 0.51 11.98 -1.45
N SER A 43 0.33 13.04 -2.23
CA SER A 43 0.66 13.07 -3.65
C SER A 43 2.16 12.88 -3.94
N SER A 44 3.02 13.00 -2.91
CA SER A 44 4.47 12.78 -3.02
C SER A 44 4.90 11.31 -2.94
N ILE A 45 3.98 10.37 -2.77
CA ILE A 45 4.30 8.93 -2.72
C ILE A 45 4.75 8.45 -4.10
N ASP A 46 5.89 7.75 -4.14
CA ASP A 46 6.42 7.18 -5.38
C ASP A 46 5.78 5.80 -5.68
N ILE A 47 5.58 4.99 -4.64
CA ILE A 47 5.08 3.61 -4.74
C ILE A 47 4.03 3.37 -3.64
N MET A 48 2.92 2.73 -4.02
CA MET A 48 1.97 2.20 -3.05
C MET A 48 2.03 0.67 -3.01
N VAL A 49 2.16 0.12 -1.81
CA VAL A 49 2.04 -1.30 -1.53
C VAL A 49 0.73 -1.51 -0.79
N TYR A 50 -0.15 -2.34 -1.34
CA TYR A 50 -1.47 -2.58 -0.77
C TYR A 50 -1.69 -4.08 -0.58
N GLU A 51 -1.90 -4.48 0.65
CA GLU A 51 -2.35 -5.83 0.98
C GLU A 51 -3.76 -6.05 0.45
N LEU A 52 -3.98 -7.06 -0.40
CA LEU A 52 -5.29 -7.42 -0.92
C LEU A 52 -5.82 -8.64 -0.17
N SER A 53 -6.99 -8.49 0.45
CA SER A 53 -7.79 -9.63 0.89
C SER A 53 -8.47 -10.30 -0.31
N TYR A 54 -8.84 -11.57 -0.16
CA TYR A 54 -9.55 -12.31 -1.20
C TYR A 54 -10.87 -11.64 -1.62
N GLU A 55 -11.65 -11.09 -0.69
CA GLU A 55 -12.90 -10.39 -1.02
C GLU A 55 -12.66 -9.10 -1.81
N GLU A 56 -11.58 -8.38 -1.51
CA GLU A 56 -11.21 -7.17 -2.27
C GLU A 56 -10.80 -7.49 -3.71
N THR A 57 -10.25 -8.68 -3.99
CA THR A 57 -9.93 -9.09 -5.37
C THR A 57 -11.15 -9.17 -6.29
N LYS A 58 -12.34 -9.37 -5.71
CA LYS A 58 -13.62 -9.42 -6.44
C LYS A 58 -14.26 -8.05 -6.61
N ASN A 59 -13.67 -6.99 -6.04
CA ASN A 59 -14.23 -5.64 -6.06
C ASN A 59 -13.51 -4.75 -7.09
N PRO A 60 -14.03 -4.63 -8.33
CA PRO A 60 -13.40 -3.80 -9.37
C PRO A 60 -13.38 -2.31 -9.03
N SER A 61 -14.31 -1.81 -8.20
CA SER A 61 -14.35 -0.38 -7.81
C SER A 61 -13.12 0.07 -6.99
N LEU A 62 -12.41 -0.89 -6.39
CA LEU A 62 -11.16 -0.62 -5.69
C LEU A 62 -10.07 -0.14 -6.65
N VAL A 63 -10.04 -0.68 -7.87
CA VAL A 63 -9.11 -0.29 -8.93
C VAL A 63 -9.33 1.18 -9.33
N ASP A 64 -10.59 1.63 -9.43
CA ASP A 64 -10.91 3.02 -9.72
C ASP A 64 -10.40 3.98 -8.64
N SER A 65 -10.45 3.55 -7.37
CA SER A 65 -9.93 4.34 -6.25
C SER A 65 -8.42 4.54 -6.37
N PHE A 66 -7.69 3.49 -6.74
CA PHE A 66 -6.26 3.57 -7.01
C PHE A 66 -5.91 4.44 -8.21
N PHE A 67 -6.68 4.36 -9.30
CA PHE A 67 -6.48 5.22 -10.47
C PHE A 67 -6.65 6.70 -10.14
N LYS A 68 -7.66 7.05 -9.34
CA LYS A 68 -7.94 8.44 -8.93
C LYS A 68 -6.83 9.07 -8.09
N LEU A 69 -6.00 8.27 -7.41
CA LEU A 69 -4.83 8.77 -6.67
C LEU A 69 -3.71 9.27 -7.60
N GLY A 70 -3.72 8.88 -8.88
CA GLY A 70 -2.67 9.27 -9.82
C GLY A 70 -1.29 8.68 -9.52
N LEU A 71 -1.24 7.56 -8.79
CA LEU A 71 0.01 6.88 -8.45
C LEU A 71 0.64 6.25 -9.70
N LYS A 72 1.97 6.32 -9.79
CA LYS A 72 2.73 5.74 -10.91
C LYS A 72 2.90 4.23 -10.81
N SER A 73 3.03 3.73 -9.59
CA SER A 73 3.33 2.33 -9.31
C SER A 73 2.55 1.83 -8.10
N ILE A 74 1.87 0.71 -8.28
CA ILE A 74 1.11 0.03 -7.24
C ILE A 74 1.53 -1.44 -7.22
N VAL A 75 1.80 -1.96 -6.04
CA VAL A 75 2.16 -3.36 -5.80
C VAL A 75 1.10 -3.96 -4.88
N PHE A 76 0.53 -5.07 -5.30
CA PHE A 76 -0.44 -5.80 -4.49
C PHE A 76 0.24 -6.96 -3.75
N LEU A 77 0.12 -6.95 -2.43
CA LEU A 77 0.46 -8.09 -1.59
C LEU A 77 -0.80 -8.95 -1.44
N ALA A 78 -0.95 -9.96 -2.28
CA ALA A 78 -2.08 -10.88 -2.18
C ALA A 78 -1.71 -12.06 -1.26
N GLU A 79 -2.61 -12.41 -0.35
CA GLU A 79 -2.54 -13.71 0.32
C GLU A 79 -2.70 -14.84 -0.71
N ARG A 80 -2.02 -15.97 -0.49
CA ARG A 80 -2.34 -17.20 -1.22
C ARG A 80 -3.72 -17.67 -0.76
N ALA A 81 -4.66 -17.74 -1.70
CA ALA A 81 -5.94 -18.42 -1.54
C ALA A 81 -5.76 -19.91 -1.24
#